data_AF-A0A067QYC0-F1
#
_entry.id   AF-A0A067QYC0-F1
#
_cell.length_a   1.000
_cell.length_b   1.000
_cell.length_c   1.000
_cell.angle_alpha   90.00
_cell.angle_beta   90.00
_cell.angle_gamma   90.00
#
_symmetry.space_group_name_H-M   'P 1'
#
loop_
_entity.id
_entity.type
_entity.pdbx_description
1 polymer ?
#
loop_
_entity_poly.entity_id
_entity_poly.type
_entity_poly.pdbx_seq_one_letter_code
_entity_poly.pdbx_strand_id
1 'polypeptide(L)'
;VSVCACVCVCVCMYVCMYVCMYVCMYVCMYVCMYVCMYVCMYVCMYYVCIVCMYVCMYVCMYVCMYVCMYVCMYVCMYVCMYVCMYVCMYVCMYVCMYVCMYVCMYVCMYVCMYVCMYVCMYVCMYVCMYVCMYVC
;
A
#
# COMPACT_ATOMS: atom_id res chain seq x y z
N VAL A 1 -13.66 42.10 -86.03
CA VAL A 1 -12.51 41.37 -85.44
C VAL A 1 -12.08 41.99 -84.11
N SER A 2 -11.86 43.31 -84.03
CA SER A 2 -11.50 44.00 -82.79
C SER A 2 -12.55 43.84 -81.68
N VAL A 3 -13.82 44.20 -81.91
CA VAL A 3 -14.87 44.15 -80.87
C VAL A 3 -15.10 42.74 -80.30
N CYS A 4 -15.08 41.73 -81.17
CA CYS A 4 -15.21 40.32 -80.77
C CYS A 4 -14.07 39.89 -79.85
N ALA A 5 -12.83 40.27 -80.20
CA ALA A 5 -11.63 40.02 -79.40
C ALA A 5 -11.65 40.77 -78.05
N CYS A 6 -12.14 42.01 -78.03
CA CYS A 6 -12.30 42.78 -76.79
C CYS A 6 -13.25 42.06 -75.83
N VAL A 7 -14.45 41.71 -76.31
CA VAL A 7 -15.50 41.12 -75.48
C VAL A 7 -15.07 39.76 -74.94
N CYS A 8 -14.45 38.90 -75.76
CA CYS A 8 -13.98 37.63 -75.23
C CYS A 8 -12.87 37.81 -74.20
N VAL A 9 -11.88 38.69 -74.39
CA VAL A 9 -10.85 38.94 -73.36
C VAL A 9 -11.46 39.49 -72.06
N CYS A 10 -12.41 40.43 -72.15
CA CYS A 10 -13.09 40.99 -70.99
C CYS A 10 -13.88 39.92 -70.20
N VAL A 11 -14.64 39.08 -70.89
CA VAL A 11 -15.42 38.00 -70.27
C VAL A 11 -14.50 36.92 -69.69
N CYS A 12 -13.43 36.55 -70.41
CA CYS A 12 -12.45 35.58 -69.91
C CYS A 12 -11.79 36.08 -68.62
N MET A 13 -11.36 37.34 -68.58
CA MET A 13 -10.73 37.94 -67.40
C MET A 13 -11.70 38.03 -66.23
N TYR A 14 -12.95 38.44 -66.47
CA TYR A 14 -13.97 38.54 -65.42
C TYR A 14 -14.32 37.17 -64.85
N VAL A 15 -14.54 36.16 -65.71
CA VAL A 15 -14.85 34.80 -65.27
C VAL A 15 -13.66 34.17 -64.55
N CYS A 16 -12.44 34.29 -65.07
CA CYS A 16 -11.26 33.76 -64.38
C CYS A 16 -11.05 34.43 -63.02
N MET A 17 -11.18 35.75 -62.91
CA MET A 17 -11.04 36.46 -61.64
C MET A 17 -12.14 36.06 -60.65
N TYR A 18 -13.39 36.00 -61.10
CA TYR A 18 -14.51 35.64 -60.24
C TYR A 18 -14.42 34.19 -59.77
N VAL A 19 -14.10 33.26 -60.67
CA VAL A 19 -13.95 31.83 -60.34
C VAL A 19 -12.73 31.61 -59.46
N CYS A 20 -11.57 32.19 -59.76
CA CYS A 20 -10.39 32.05 -58.91
C CYS A 20 -10.64 32.65 -57.53
N MET A 21 -11.20 33.85 -57.43
CA MET A 21 -11.47 34.47 -56.13
C MET A 21 -12.50 33.69 -55.33
N TYR A 22 -13.60 33.27 -55.96
CA TYR A 22 -14.65 32.55 -55.26
C TYR A 22 -14.18 31.15 -54.86
N VAL A 23 -13.56 30.40 -55.77
CA VAL A 23 -13.07 29.04 -55.47
C VAL A 23 -11.92 29.08 -54.47
N CYS A 24 -10.93 29.95 -54.63
CA CYS A 24 -9.84 30.03 -53.66
C CYS A 24 -10.34 30.50 -52.29
N MET A 25 -11.18 31.55 -52.22
CA MET A 25 -11.67 32.03 -50.92
C MET A 25 -12.58 31.00 -50.26
N TYR A 26 -13.53 30.42 -50.99
CA TYR A 26 -14.47 29.47 -50.39
C TYR A 26 -13.79 28.16 -50.03
N VAL A 27 -12.97 27.60 -50.93
CA VAL A 27 -12.30 26.32 -50.68
C VAL A 27 -11.21 26.48 -49.63
N CYS A 28 -10.33 27.49 -49.72
CA CYS A 28 -9.31 27.67 -48.68
C CYS A 28 -9.93 28.02 -47.34
N MET A 29 -10.87 28.97 -47.26
CA MET A 29 -11.45 29.32 -45.96
C MET A 29 -12.26 28.17 -45.37
N TYR A 30 -13.12 27.54 -46.17
CA TYR A 30 -13.97 26.48 -45.65
C TYR A 30 -13.17 25.22 -45.31
N VAL A 31 -12.26 24.78 -46.20
CA VAL A 31 -11.46 23.59 -45.92
C VAL A 31 -10.45 23.85 -44.81
N CYS A 32 -9.72 24.97 -44.81
CA CYS A 32 -8.78 25.24 -43.72
C CYS A 32 -9.51 25.44 -42.39
N MET A 33 -10.60 26.21 -42.33
CA MET A 33 -11.32 26.40 -41.07
C MET A 33 -11.95 25.10 -40.58
N TYR A 34 -12.61 24.35 -41.46
CA TYR A 34 -13.28 23.13 -41.05
C TYR A 34 -12.27 22.04 -40.68
N VAL A 35 -11.23 21.82 -41.48
CA VAL A 35 -10.21 20.81 -41.18
C VAL A 35 -9.39 21.21 -39.96
N CYS A 36 -8.92 22.45 -39.84
CA CYS A 36 -8.17 22.87 -38.65
C CYS A 36 -9.05 22.82 -37.40
N MET A 37 -10.28 23.34 -37.43
CA MET A 37 -11.15 23.31 -36.25
C MET A 37 -11.52 21.89 -35.88
N TYR A 38 -11.90 21.05 -36.84
CA TYR A 38 -12.33 19.69 -36.54
C TYR A 38 -11.15 18.84 -36.08
N VAL A 39 -10.01 18.88 -36.78
CA VAL A 39 -8.82 18.11 -36.39
C VAL A 39 -8.27 18.62 -35.05
N CYS A 40 -8.12 19.93 -34.85
CA CYS A 40 -7.65 20.45 -33.56
C CYS A 40 -8.62 20.10 -32.43
N MET A 41 -9.93 20.31 -32.61
CA MET A 41 -10.90 20.00 -31.55
C MET A 41 -10.96 18.51 -31.27
N TYR A 42 -11.06 17.65 -32.28
CA TYR A 42 -11.15 16.21 -32.07
C TYR A 42 -9.86 15.64 -31.52
N VAL A 43 -8.71 15.99 -32.10
CA VAL A 43 -7.42 15.45 -31.65
C VAL A 43 -7.07 16.00 -30.28
N CYS A 44 -7.19 17.30 -30.04
CA CYS A 44 -6.90 17.85 -28.71
C CYS A 44 -7.88 17.35 -27.66
N MET A 45 -9.20 17.38 -27.89
CA MET A 45 -10.15 16.92 -26.89
C MET A 45 -10.04 15.41 -26.67
N TYR A 46 -10.00 14.60 -27.72
CA TYR A 46 -9.95 13.16 -27.57
C TYR A 46 -8.64 12.71 -26.93
N TYR A 47 -7.51 13.21 -27.43
CA TYR A 47 -6.21 12.79 -26.93
C TYR A 47 -5.95 13.33 -25.52
N VAL A 48 -6.23 14.61 -25.26
CA VAL A 48 -6.04 15.17 -23.91
C VAL A 48 -7.03 14.56 -22.94
N CYS A 49 -8.33 14.49 -23.24
CA CYS A 49 -9.28 13.93 -22.27
C CYS A 49 -9.03 12.45 -22.02
N ILE A 50 -8.83 11.62 -23.05
CA ILE A 50 -8.66 10.18 -22.82
C ILE A 50 -7.29 9.90 -22.22
N VAL A 51 -6.21 10.45 -22.76
CA VAL A 51 -4.88 10.15 -22.22
C VAL A 51 -4.73 10.72 -20.82
N CYS A 52 -5.14 11.96 -20.56
CA CYS A 52 -5.06 12.51 -19.20
C CYS A 52 -5.99 11.76 -18.25
N MET A 53 -7.26 11.51 -18.59
CA MET A 53 -8.17 10.83 -17.67
C MET A 53 -7.75 9.38 -17.45
N TYR A 54 -7.36 8.65 -18.50
CA TYR A 54 -6.96 7.26 -18.39
C TYR A 54 -5.64 7.13 -17.63
N VAL A 55 -4.63 7.94 -17.97
CA VAL A 55 -3.33 7.90 -17.26
C VAL A 55 -3.52 8.36 -15.81
N CYS A 56 -4.23 9.45 -15.54
CA CYS A 56 -4.48 9.90 -14.17
C CYS A 56 -5.26 8.84 -13.38
N MET A 57 -6.36 8.29 -13.91
CA MET A 57 -7.14 7.26 -13.20
C MET A 57 -6.33 5.99 -12.99
N TYR A 58 -5.64 5.50 -14.02
CA TYR A 58 -4.89 4.25 -13.93
C TYR A 58 -3.69 4.41 -13.00
N VAL A 59 -2.93 5.49 -13.12
CA VAL A 59 -1.77 5.75 -12.25
C VAL A 59 -2.24 6.00 -10.82
N CYS A 60 -3.27 6.83 -10.58
CA CYS A 60 -3.78 7.06 -9.24
C CYS A 60 -4.32 5.77 -8.63
N MET A 61 -5.17 5.02 -9.34
CA MET A 61 -5.74 3.77 -8.81
C MET A 61 -4.66 2.72 -8.57
N TYR A 62 -3.75 2.51 -9.52
CA TYR A 62 -2.71 1.50 -9.40
C TYR A 62 -1.71 1.87 -8.30
N VAL A 63 -1.22 3.10 -8.28
CA VAL A 63 -0.27 3.57 -7.26
C VAL A 63 -0.94 3.57 -5.89
N CYS A 64 -2.14 4.14 -5.74
CA CYS A 64 -2.83 4.14 -4.45
C CYS A 64 -3.13 2.72 -3.98
N MET A 65 -3.70 1.86 -4.82
CA MET A 65 -4.02 0.48 -4.42
C MET A 65 -2.75 -0.31 -4.11
N TYR A 66 -1.73 -0.25 -4.96
CA TYR A 66 -0.52 -1.02 -4.77
C TYR A 66 0.25 -0.52 -3.54
N VAL A 67 0.45 0.79 -3.40
CA VAL A 67 1.16 1.35 -2.24
C VAL A 67 0.37 1.13 -0.97
N CYS A 68 -0.93 1.41 -0.94
CA CYS A 68 -1.73 1.17 0.26
C CYS A 68 -1.76 -0.31 0.63
N MET A 69 -2.03 -1.22 -0.32
CA MET A 69 -2.07 -2.65 -0.02
C MET A 69 -0.71 -3.18 0.41
N TYR A 70 0.37 -2.82 -0.29
CA TYR A 70 1.70 -3.32 0.03
C TYR A 70 2.18 -2.75 1.36
N VAL A 71 2.06 -1.44 1.57
CA VAL A 71 2.47 -0.81 2.83
C VAL A 71 1.61 -1.30 3.99
N CYS A 72 0.28 -1.33 3.86
CA CYS A 72 -0.58 -1.82 4.93
C CYS A 72 -0.33 -3.30 5.22
N MET A 73 -0.23 -4.17 4.21
CA MET A 73 0.03 -5.59 4.43
C MET A 73 1.41 -5.81 5.04
N TYR A 74 2.45 -5.16 4.52
CA TYR A 74 3.81 -5.36 5.02
C TYR A 74 3.97 -4.80 6.43
N VAL A 75 3.47 -3.59 6.70
CA VAL A 75 3.54 -2.98 8.03
C VAL A 75 2.67 -3.76 9.02
N CYS A 76 1.42 -4.09 8.69
CA CYS A 76 0.57 -4.86 9.60
C CYS A 76 1.14 -6.25 9.85
N MET A 77 1.55 -6.98 8.82
CA MET A 77 2.12 -8.33 9.01
C MET A 77 3.41 -8.28 9.78
N TYR A 78 4.33 -7.37 9.44
CA TYR A 78 5.62 -7.28 10.12
C TYR A 78 5.42 -6.83 11.57
N VAL A 79 4.67 -5.76 11.82
CA VAL A 79 4.43 -5.27 13.19
C VAL A 79 3.66 -6.29 14.00
N CYS A 80 2.56 -6.85 13.49
CA CYS A 80 1.80 -7.86 14.25
C CYS A 80 2.63 -9.12 14.50
N MET A 81 3.33 -9.66 13.49
CA MET A 81 4.14 -10.87 13.69
C MET A 81 5.30 -10.61 14.63
N TYR A 82 6.04 -9.51 14.46
CA TYR A 82 7.21 -9.23 15.28
C TYR A 82 6.80 -8.90 16.70
N VAL A 83 5.80 -8.04 16.91
CA VAL A 83 5.31 -7.68 18.24
C VAL A 83 4.69 -8.90 18.92
N CYS A 84 3.79 -9.62 18.26
CA CYS A 84 3.19 -10.81 18.88
C CYS A 84 4.23 -11.89 19.17
N MET A 85 5.12 -12.22 18.23
CA MET A 85 6.14 -13.24 18.47
C MET A 85 7.11 -12.81 19.57
N TYR A 86 7.61 -11.57 19.53
CA TYR A 86 8.58 -11.10 20.50
C TYR A 86 7.95 -10.99 21.88
N VAL A 87 6.77 -10.38 22.00
CA VAL A 87 6.06 -10.23 23.28
C VAL A 87 5.63 -11.59 23.81
N CYS A 88 5.00 -12.45 23.01
CA CYS A 88 4.59 -13.77 23.48
C CYS A 88 5.81 -14.62 23.87
N MET A 89 6.88 -14.64 23.08
CA MET A 89 8.08 -15.42 23.41
C MET A 89 8.77 -14.86 24.65
N TYR A 90 9.00 -13.55 24.74
CA TYR A 90 9.65 -12.97 25.92
C TYR A 90 8.79 -13.14 27.16
N VAL A 91 7.51 -12.78 27.11
CA VAL A 91 6.64 -12.86 28.28
C VAL A 91 6.45 -14.32 28.69
N CYS A 92 6.13 -15.23 27.77
CA CYS A 92 5.98 -16.63 28.14
C CYS A 92 7.29 -17.24 28.63
N MET A 93 8.42 -17.02 27.96
CA MET A 93 9.70 -17.59 28.41
C MET A 93 10.11 -16.99 29.75
N TYR A 94 10.03 -15.67 29.91
CA TYR A 94 10.45 -15.02 31.14
C TYR A 94 9.52 -15.40 32.29
N VAL A 95 8.19 -15.32 32.11
CA VAL A 95 7.23 -15.68 33.17
C VAL A 95 7.34 -17.16 33.48
N CYS A 96 7.35 -18.07 32.51
CA CYS A 96 7.47 -19.50 32.78
C CYS A 96 8.81 -19.83 33.44
N MET A 97 9.93 -19.31 32.95
CA MET A 97 11.24 -19.59 33.55
C MET A 97 11.34 -19.01 34.95
N TYR A 98 10.94 -17.75 35.14
CA TYR A 98 11.04 -17.10 36.44
C TYR A 98 10.10 -17.76 37.43
N VAL A 99 8.81 -17.94 37.09
CA VAL A 99 7.84 -18.54 37.99
C VAL A 99 8.19 -19.99 38.27
N CYS A 100 8.49 -20.82 37.27
CA CYS A 100 8.87 -22.21 37.53
C CYS A 100 10.16 -22.30 38.33
N MET A 101 11.22 -21.56 37.98
CA MET A 101 12.47 -21.62 38.72
C MET A 101 12.30 -21.09 40.14
N TYR A 102 11.68 -19.92 40.32
CA TYR A 102 11.49 -19.37 41.66
C TYR A 102 10.59 -20.26 42.49
N VAL A 103 9.40 -20.61 42.00
CA VAL A 103 8.45 -21.41 42.78
C VAL A 103 9.00 -22.80 43.04
N CYS A 104 9.54 -23.51 42.05
CA CYS A 104 10.10 -24.84 42.30
C CYS A 104 11.32 -24.77 43.22
N MET A 105 12.25 -23.84 43.02
CA MET A 105 13.43 -23.73 43.90
C MET A 105 13.04 -23.32 45.30
N TYR A 106 12.20 -22.29 45.48
CA TYR A 106 11.79 -21.84 46.80
C TYR A 106 10.97 -22.93 47.50
N VAL A 107 9.95 -23.47 46.85
CA VAL A 107 9.09 -24.48 47.49
C VAL A 107 9.88 -25.75 47.77
N CYS A 108 10.68 -26.28 46.84
CA CYS A 108 11.48 -27.47 47.11
C CYS A 108 12.53 -27.21 48.19
N MET A 109 13.28 -26.10 48.12
CA MET A 109 14.29 -25.80 49.14
C MET A 109 13.66 -25.58 50.50
N TYR A 110 12.61 -24.75 50.58
CA TYR A 110 11.98 -24.42 51.86
C TYR A 110 11.29 -25.65 52.44
N VAL A 111 10.45 -26.35 51.66
CA VAL A 111 9.72 -27.52 52.16
C VAL A 111 10.70 -28.65 52.49
N CYS A 112 11.64 -29.00 51.61
CA CYS A 112 12.59 -30.07 51.93
C CYS A 112 13.47 -29.71 53.12
N MET A 113 14.02 -28.50 53.18
CA MET A 113 14.89 -28.11 54.29
C MET A 113 14.11 -28.01 55.60
N TYR A 114 12.95 -27.32 55.62
CA TYR A 114 12.17 -27.20 56.84
C TYR A 114 11.65 -28.55 57.28
N VAL A 115 10.98 -29.31 56.41
CA VAL A 115 10.38 -30.58 56.79
C VAL A 115 11.46 -31.57 57.20
N CYS A 116 12.54 -31.75 56.44
CA CYS A 116 13.60 -32.66 56.83
C CYS A 116 14.26 -32.23 58.15
N MET A 117 14.59 -30.95 58.33
CA MET A 117 15.23 -30.49 59.56
C MET A 117 14.28 -30.62 60.75
N TYR A 118 13.04 -30.16 60.64
CA TYR A 118 12.09 -30.20 61.75
C TYR A 118 11.72 -31.63 62.10
N VAL A 119 11.39 -32.47 61.11
CA VAL A 119 11.01 -33.85 61.35
C VAL A 119 12.19 -34.64 61.89
N CYS A 120 13.38 -34.56 61.29
CA CYS A 120 14.55 -35.26 61.82
C CYS A 120 14.89 -34.79 63.24
N MET A 121 14.91 -33.49 63.51
CA MET A 121 15.21 -32.99 64.85
C MET A 121 14.17 -33.41 65.87
N TYR A 122 12.87 -33.23 65.58
CA TYR A 122 11.82 -33.60 66.51
C TYR A 122 11.75 -35.10 66.74
N VAL A 123 11.78 -35.90 65.68
CA VAL A 123 11.71 -37.36 65.79
C VAL A 123 12.95 -37.89 66.50
N CYS A 124 14.16 -37.45 66.15
CA CYS A 124 15.36 -37.88 66.86
C CYS A 124 15.33 -37.47 68.34
N MET A 125 14.93 -36.24 68.67
CA MET A 125 14.82 -35.80 70.06
C MET A 125 13.77 -36.61 70.84
N TYR A 126 12.58 -36.82 70.27
CA TYR A 126 11.52 -37.58 70.92
C TYR A 126 11.91 -39.04 71.13
N VAL A 127 12.49 -39.68 70.10
CA VAL A 127 12.93 -41.07 70.18
C VAL A 127 14.07 -41.22 71.16
N CYS A 128 15.08 -40.34 71.14
CA CYS A 128 16.16 -40.37 72.12
C CYS A 128 15.65 -40.18 73.56
N MET A 129 14.74 -39.23 73.79
CA MET A 129 14.15 -39.00 75.11
C MET A 129 13.32 -40.21 75.59
N TYR A 130 12.51 -40.80 74.71
CA TYR A 130 11.75 -42.00 75.04
C TYR A 130 12.67 -43.18 75.34
N VAL A 131 13.67 -43.45 74.50
CA VAL A 131 14.61 -44.55 74.73
C VAL A 131 15.37 -44.34 76.04
N CYS A 132 15.85 -43.13 76.33
CA CYS A 132 16.50 -42.83 77.61
C CYS A 132 15.58 -42.98 78.83
N MET A 133 14.28 -42.75 78.70
CA MET A 133 13.32 -42.90 79.81
C MET A 133 12.91 -44.36 80.08
N TYR A 134 12.94 -45.23 79.07
CA TYR A 134 12.47 -46.62 79.19
C TYR A 134 13.60 -47.65 79.27
N VAL A 135 14.83 -47.28 78.90
CA VAL A 135 16.01 -48.16 78.94
C VAL A 135 16.93 -47.87 80.15
N CYS A 136 16.65 -46.81 80.91
CA CYS A 136 17.19 -46.59 82.26
C CYS A 136 16.26 -47.17 83.33
#